data_AF-A0A367EKY2-F1
#
_entry.id   AF-A0A367EKY2-F1
#
_cell.length_a   1.000
_cell.length_b   1.000
_cell.length_c   1.000
_cell.angle_alpha   90.00
_cell.angle_beta   90.00
_cell.angle_gamma   90.00
#
_symmetry.space_group_name_H-M   'P 1'
#
loop_
_entity.id
_entity.type
_entity.pdbx_description
1 polymer ?
#
loop_
_entity_poly.entity_id
_entity_poly.type
_entity_poly.pdbx_seq_one_letter_code
_entity_poly.pdbx_strand_id
1 'polypeptide(L)'
;MTDSAELPALPVTFRPTRTRVVLMTAGVVVFVALTVVALMLEMGGGERASFIVTGALFLAVLALLSRPQLTVDPRGVTVVNLTTRRRLEWAQIIAVRLRPGDPWVSLDLADGTSLPAMGIQPGIAKRQALAQARALRALVDQGGPEEGSAADAASRADR
;
A
#
# COMPACT_ATOMS: atom_id res chain seq x y z
N MET A 1 -16.02 27.05 -14.65
CA MET A 1 -14.66 26.50 -14.78
C MET A 1 -14.72 25.04 -14.37
N THR A 2 -14.97 24.16 -15.34
CA THR A 2 -14.89 22.71 -15.19
C THR A 2 -13.42 22.35 -14.98
N ASP A 3 -13.10 21.98 -13.75
CA ASP A 3 -11.78 21.43 -13.39
C ASP A 3 -11.72 20.05 -14.06
N SER A 4 -11.19 20.02 -15.29
CA SER A 4 -10.85 18.78 -15.97
C SER A 4 -9.81 18.10 -15.11
N ALA A 5 -10.25 17.19 -14.23
CA ALA A 5 -9.37 16.43 -13.36
C ALA A 5 -8.40 15.66 -14.26
N GLU A 6 -7.21 16.23 -14.44
CA GLU A 6 -6.13 15.71 -15.26
C GLU A 6 -5.86 14.28 -14.78
N LEU A 7 -6.27 13.31 -15.60
CA LEU A 7 -6.20 11.90 -15.25
C LEU A 7 -4.72 11.59 -14.99
N PRO A 8 -4.37 11.06 -13.81
CA PRO A 8 -2.98 10.85 -13.47
C PRO A 8 -2.35 9.87 -14.47
N ALA A 9 -1.26 10.28 -15.10
CA ALA A 9 -0.52 9.47 -16.05
C ALA A 9 -0.11 8.15 -15.39
N LEU A 10 -0.64 7.06 -15.93
CA LEU A 10 -0.30 5.70 -15.50
C LEU A 10 1.13 5.37 -15.91
N PRO A 11 1.82 4.42 -15.25
CA PRO A 11 1.42 3.71 -14.04
C PRO A 11 1.61 4.56 -12.78
N VAL A 12 0.59 4.61 -11.90
CA VAL A 12 0.71 5.26 -10.59
C VAL A 12 0.80 4.21 -9.51
N THR A 13 1.97 4.16 -8.88
CA THR A 13 2.19 3.30 -7.72
C THR A 13 2.04 4.11 -6.44
N PHE A 14 0.98 3.84 -5.67
CA PHE A 14 0.82 4.41 -4.34
C PHE A 14 1.56 3.53 -3.32
N ARG A 15 2.83 3.89 -3.07
CA ARG A 15 3.64 3.28 -2.02
C ARG A 15 3.68 4.22 -0.81
N PRO A 16 3.31 3.79 0.40
CA PRO A 16 3.60 4.53 1.63
C PRO A 16 5.09 4.43 1.99
N THR A 17 5.97 4.85 1.07
CA THR A 17 7.43 4.67 1.18
C THR A 17 7.99 5.32 2.44
N ARG A 18 7.47 6.51 2.82
CA ARG A 18 7.90 7.19 4.05
C ARG A 18 7.56 6.39 5.30
N THR A 19 6.32 5.92 5.44
CA THR A 19 5.90 5.11 6.59
C THR A 19 6.69 3.81 6.66
N ARG A 20 6.90 3.14 5.50
CA ARG A 20 7.73 1.93 5.42
C ARG A 20 9.17 2.19 5.84
N VAL A 21 9.79 3.27 5.38
CA VAL A 21 11.17 3.62 5.76
C VAL A 21 11.24 3.84 7.27
N VAL A 22 10.34 4.64 7.85
CA VAL A 22 10.34 4.94 9.30
C VAL A 22 10.11 3.68 10.15
N LEU A 23 9.14 2.84 9.80
CA LEU A 23 8.85 1.61 10.56
C LEU A 23 10.01 0.61 10.45
N MET A 24 10.63 0.47 9.29
CA MET A 24 11.78 -0.41 9.10
C MET A 24 13.02 0.09 9.82
N THR A 25 13.33 1.38 9.75
CA THR A 25 14.48 1.94 10.47
C THR A 25 14.31 1.79 11.97
N ALA A 26 13.14 2.13 12.51
CA ALA A 26 12.84 1.95 13.93
C ALA A 26 12.94 0.47 14.35
N GLY A 27 12.36 -0.44 13.56
CA GLY A 27 12.42 -1.88 13.84
C GLY A 27 13.84 -2.44 13.82
N VAL A 28 14.66 -2.03 12.85
CA VAL A 28 16.07 -2.46 12.76
C VAL A 28 16.87 -1.93 13.94
N VAL A 29 16.68 -0.66 14.33
CA VAL A 29 17.36 -0.08 15.50
C VAL A 29 17.02 -0.85 16.78
N VAL A 30 15.74 -1.13 17.02
CA VAL A 30 15.31 -1.90 18.20
C VAL A 30 15.87 -3.33 18.17
N PHE A 31 15.81 -4.01 17.03
CA PHE A 31 16.36 -5.36 16.89
C PHE A 31 17.86 -5.41 17.17
N VAL A 32 18.62 -4.46 16.62
CA VAL A 32 20.07 -4.35 16.85
C VAL A 32 20.34 -4.06 18.32
N ALA A 33 19.63 -3.11 18.94
CA ALA A 33 19.81 -2.78 20.35
C ALA A 33 19.57 -3.99 21.26
N LEU A 34 18.46 -4.73 21.06
CA LEU A 34 18.16 -5.94 21.84
C LEU A 34 19.21 -7.03 21.63
N THR A 35 19.68 -7.21 20.39
CA THR A 35 20.73 -8.19 20.08
C THR A 35 22.05 -7.82 20.75
N VAL A 36 22.45 -6.54 20.72
CA VAL A 36 23.67 -6.04 21.36
C VAL A 36 23.59 -6.24 22.87
N VAL A 37 22.49 -5.84 23.51
CA VAL A 37 22.25 -6.05 24.95
C VAL A 37 22.35 -7.54 25.28
N ALA A 38 21.77 -8.40 24.45
CA ALA A 38 21.77 -9.83 24.69
C ALA A 38 23.16 -10.51 24.54
N LEU A 39 24.06 -9.89 23.79
CA LEU A 39 25.44 -10.35 23.61
C LEU A 39 26.39 -9.77 24.67
N MET A 40 26.13 -8.54 25.14
CA MET A 40 26.93 -7.86 26.16
C MET A 40 26.70 -8.43 27.56
N LEU A 41 25.47 -8.88 27.85
CA LEU A 41 25.13 -9.46 29.14
C LEU A 41 25.53 -10.95 29.21
N GLU A 42 26.04 -11.35 30.36
CA GLU A 42 26.27 -12.75 30.72
C GLU A 42 24.93 -13.43 31.04
N MET A 43 24.25 -13.84 29.97
CA MET A 43 22.98 -14.56 30.04
C MET A 43 23.15 -16.01 29.61
N GLY A 44 22.28 -16.87 30.14
CA GLY A 44 22.15 -18.24 29.64
C GLY A 44 21.69 -18.25 28.17
N GLY A 45 22.05 -19.31 27.43
CA GLY A 45 21.77 -19.40 25.99
C GLY A 45 20.28 -19.24 25.63
N GLY A 46 19.37 -19.77 26.46
CA GLY A 46 17.92 -19.64 26.25
C GLY A 46 17.38 -18.22 26.45
N GLU A 47 17.91 -17.49 27.43
CA GLU A 47 17.51 -16.10 27.69
C GLU A 47 18.01 -15.18 26.57
N ARG A 48 19.26 -15.34 26.15
CA ARG A 48 19.81 -14.67 24.96
C ARG A 48 18.98 -14.94 23.71
N ALA A 49 18.64 -16.20 23.46
CA ALA A 49 17.80 -16.56 22.33
C ALA A 49 16.43 -15.86 22.39
N SER A 50 15.83 -15.76 23.58
CA SER A 50 14.52 -15.12 23.78
C SER A 50 14.54 -13.63 23.44
N PHE A 51 15.60 -12.90 23.81
CA PHE A 51 15.77 -11.48 23.44
C PHE A 51 15.91 -11.28 21.93
N ILE A 52 16.75 -12.10 21.28
CA ILE A 52 16.98 -12.02 19.83
C ILE A 52 15.69 -12.37 19.08
N VAL A 53 15.01 -13.45 19.47
CA VAL A 53 13.74 -13.88 18.84
C VAL A 53 12.65 -12.82 19.04
N THR A 54 12.55 -12.23 20.22
CA THR A 54 11.58 -11.14 20.48
C THR A 54 11.84 -9.94 19.58
N GLY A 55 13.10 -9.51 19.47
CA GLY A 55 13.47 -8.42 18.56
C GLY A 55 13.18 -8.74 17.10
N ALA A 56 13.48 -9.97 16.67
CA ALA A 56 13.18 -10.43 15.31
C ALA A 56 11.68 -10.47 15.04
N LEU A 57 10.88 -10.93 16.00
CA LEU A 57 9.42 -10.95 15.91
C LEU A 57 8.87 -9.52 15.80
N PHE A 58 9.37 -8.60 16.61
CA PHE A 58 8.99 -7.19 16.55
C PHE A 58 9.30 -6.56 15.18
N LEU A 59 10.51 -6.78 14.67
CA LEU A 59 10.90 -6.36 13.32
C LEU A 59 9.99 -7.00 12.25
N ALA A 60 9.67 -8.29 12.38
CA ALA A 60 8.78 -8.97 11.45
C ALA A 60 7.36 -8.38 11.43
N VAL A 61 6.82 -8.01 12.60
CA VAL A 61 5.51 -7.34 12.72
C VAL A 61 5.56 -5.95 12.07
N LEU A 62 6.57 -5.14 12.37
CA LEU A 62 6.75 -3.83 11.73
C LEU A 62 6.92 -3.96 10.21
N ALA A 63 7.60 -5.03 9.77
CA ALA A 63 7.76 -5.30 8.36
C ALA A 63 6.44 -5.65 7.67
N LEU A 64 5.61 -6.46 8.33
CA LEU A 64 4.27 -6.81 7.86
C LEU A 64 3.36 -5.59 7.76
N LEU A 65 3.38 -4.72 8.77
CA LEU A 65 2.61 -3.47 8.80
C LEU A 65 3.03 -2.47 7.70
N SER A 66 4.25 -2.59 7.20
CA SER A 66 4.79 -1.73 6.13
C SER A 66 4.56 -2.24 4.71
N ARG A 67 3.99 -3.45 4.55
CA ARG A 67 3.75 -4.08 3.24
C ARG A 67 2.59 -3.51 2.40
N PRO A 68 1.52 -2.92 2.96
CA PRO A 68 0.38 -2.49 2.17
C PRO A 68 0.78 -1.56 1.02
N GLN A 69 0.35 -1.90 -0.19
CA GLN A 69 0.67 -1.17 -1.42
C GLN A 69 -0.51 -1.27 -2.38
N LEU A 70 -0.81 -0.17 -3.06
CA LEU A 70 -1.77 -0.14 -4.16
C LEU A 70 -1.05 0.30 -5.43
N THR A 71 -1.13 -0.50 -6.48
CA THR A 71 -0.54 -0.17 -7.78
C THR A 71 -1.66 -0.13 -8.82
N VAL A 72 -1.78 0.98 -9.53
CA VAL A 72 -2.76 1.14 -10.60
C VAL A 72 -1.99 1.16 -11.92
N ASP A 73 -2.32 0.22 -12.80
CA ASP A 73 -1.69 0.01 -14.10
C ASP A 73 -2.77 0.06 -15.20
N PRO A 74 -2.38 0.24 -16.49
CA PRO A 74 -3.36 0.25 -17.58
C PRO A 74 -4.18 -1.03 -17.71
N ARG A 75 -3.63 -2.18 -17.29
CA ARG A 75 -4.31 -3.49 -17.32
C ARG A 75 -5.21 -3.74 -16.10
N GLY A 76 -5.18 -2.90 -15.08
CA GLY A 76 -5.97 -3.08 -13.86
C GLY A 76 -5.28 -2.61 -12.58
N VAL A 77 -5.77 -3.08 -11.44
CA VAL A 77 -5.34 -2.64 -10.11
C VAL A 77 -4.75 -3.81 -9.33
N THR A 78 -3.54 -3.64 -8.81
CA THR A 78 -2.92 -4.58 -7.88
C THR A 78 -3.03 -4.07 -6.45
N VAL A 79 -3.78 -4.78 -5.63
CA VAL A 79 -3.95 -4.51 -4.20
C VAL A 79 -3.06 -5.47 -3.40
N VAL A 80 -2.15 -4.91 -2.61
CA VAL A 80 -1.33 -5.63 -1.64
C VAL A 80 -1.79 -5.19 -0.26
N ASN A 81 -2.38 -6.11 0.49
CA ASN A 81 -2.69 -5.96 1.91
C ASN A 81 -1.61 -6.66 2.75
N LEU A 82 -1.71 -6.59 4.08
CA LEU A 82 -0.70 -7.14 5.00
C LEU A 82 -0.37 -8.60 4.67
N THR A 83 -1.40 -9.41 4.44
CA THR A 83 -1.30 -10.86 4.27
C THR A 83 -1.67 -11.35 2.87
N THR A 84 -2.29 -10.49 2.04
CA THR A 84 -2.88 -10.92 0.75
C THR A 84 -2.42 -10.01 -0.39
N ARG A 85 -2.23 -10.59 -1.58
CA ARG A 85 -1.98 -9.86 -2.82
C ARG A 85 -3.00 -10.31 -3.86
N ARG A 86 -3.78 -9.37 -4.41
CA ARG A 86 -4.77 -9.64 -5.46
C ARG A 86 -4.57 -8.66 -6.61
N ARG A 87 -4.50 -9.19 -7.83
CA ARG A 87 -4.55 -8.41 -9.07
C ARG A 87 -5.98 -8.45 -9.58
N LEU A 88 -6.54 -7.28 -9.85
CA LEU A 88 -7.90 -7.07 -10.33
C LEU A 88 -7.84 -6.43 -11.70
N GLU A 89 -8.62 -6.93 -12.65
CA GLU A 89 -8.84 -6.23 -13.92
C GLU A 89 -9.86 -5.10 -13.74
N TRP A 90 -9.83 -4.10 -14.63
CA TRP A 90 -10.78 -2.97 -14.55
C TRP A 90 -12.23 -3.43 -14.56
N ALA A 91 -12.56 -4.40 -15.42
CA ALA A 91 -13.91 -4.98 -15.51
C ALA A 91 -14.38 -5.67 -14.21
N GLN A 92 -13.46 -6.05 -13.31
CA GLN A 92 -13.80 -6.66 -12.03
C GLN A 92 -14.16 -5.64 -10.97
N ILE A 93 -13.83 -4.35 -11.15
CA ILE A 93 -14.04 -3.29 -10.16
C ILE A 93 -15.29 -2.51 -10.55
N ILE A 94 -16.35 -2.65 -9.78
CA ILE A 94 -17.63 -1.97 -10.04
C ILE A 94 -17.63 -0.57 -9.42
N ALA A 95 -17.17 -0.45 -8.17
CA ALA A 95 -17.22 0.81 -7.45
C ALA A 95 -16.12 0.94 -6.43
N VAL A 96 -15.75 2.18 -6.13
CA VAL A 96 -14.83 2.52 -5.05
C VAL A 96 -15.61 3.19 -3.92
N ARG A 97 -15.57 2.61 -2.72
CA ARG A 97 -16.32 3.10 -1.55
C ARG A 97 -15.35 3.56 -0.46
N LEU A 98 -15.63 4.75 0.09
CA LEU A 98 -14.98 5.28 1.27
C LEU A 98 -16.02 6.07 2.05
N ARG A 99 -16.48 5.52 3.19
CA ARG A 99 -17.46 6.18 4.06
C ARG A 99 -16.73 7.07 5.07
N PRO A 100 -17.38 8.14 5.57
CA PRO A 100 -16.85 8.89 6.70
C PRO A 100 -16.63 7.96 7.91
N GLY A 101 -15.37 7.88 8.38
CA GLY A 101 -14.99 7.00 9.49
C GLY A 101 -14.31 5.69 9.07
N ASP A 102 -14.34 5.33 7.78
CA ASP A 102 -13.64 4.13 7.31
C ASP A 102 -12.12 4.31 7.43
N PRO A 103 -11.40 3.30 7.98
CA PRO A 103 -9.95 3.36 8.12
C PRO A 103 -9.20 3.23 6.79
N TRP A 104 -9.86 2.70 5.73
CA TRP A 104 -9.31 2.52 4.38
C TRP A 104 -10.41 2.51 3.31
N VAL A 105 -10.01 2.65 2.04
CA VAL A 105 -10.90 2.52 0.87
C VAL A 105 -11.27 1.05 0.64
N SER A 106 -12.48 0.78 0.16
CA SER A 106 -12.94 -0.54 -0.27
C SER A 106 -13.32 -0.55 -1.77
N LEU A 107 -12.97 -1.62 -2.47
CA LEU A 107 -13.33 -1.84 -3.87
C LEU A 107 -14.46 -2.87 -3.93
N ASP A 108 -15.61 -2.49 -4.49
CA ASP A 108 -16.73 -3.39 -4.74
C ASP A 108 -16.49 -4.10 -6.07
N LEU A 109 -16.56 -5.43 -6.06
CA LEU A 109 -16.18 -6.29 -7.17
C LEU A 109 -17.39 -6.91 -7.89
N ALA A 110 -17.18 -7.31 -9.15
CA ALA A 110 -18.20 -7.93 -9.98
C ALA A 110 -18.69 -9.30 -9.50
N ASP A 111 -17.90 -9.97 -8.66
CA ASP A 111 -18.29 -11.21 -7.97
C ASP A 111 -19.24 -10.96 -6.75
N GLY A 112 -19.61 -9.71 -6.49
CA GLY A 112 -20.45 -9.30 -5.36
C GLY A 112 -19.68 -9.13 -4.05
N THR A 113 -18.36 -9.34 -4.04
CA THR A 113 -17.53 -9.16 -2.84
C THR A 113 -16.92 -7.76 -2.78
N SER A 114 -16.47 -7.35 -1.59
CA SER A 114 -15.74 -6.10 -1.39
C SER A 114 -14.33 -6.39 -0.92
N LEU A 115 -13.33 -5.82 -1.60
CA LEU A 115 -11.91 -5.95 -1.27
C LEU A 115 -11.40 -4.66 -0.59
N PRO A 116 -10.91 -4.72 0.65
CA PRO A 116 -10.28 -3.57 1.28
C PRO A 116 -8.95 -3.23 0.58
N ALA A 117 -8.76 -1.97 0.23
CA ALA A 117 -7.55 -1.42 -0.38
C ALA A 117 -6.78 -0.62 0.67
N MET A 118 -6.09 -1.32 1.57
CA MET A 118 -5.40 -0.69 2.71
C MET A 118 -4.24 0.22 2.29
N GLY A 119 -3.82 0.20 1.02
CA GLY A 119 -2.85 1.14 0.46
C GLY A 119 -3.32 2.60 0.42
N ILE A 120 -4.63 2.87 0.50
CA ILE A 120 -5.18 4.23 0.62
C ILE A 120 -5.78 4.41 2.02
N GLN A 121 -5.03 5.07 2.90
CA GLN A 121 -5.44 5.35 4.28
C GLN A 121 -5.73 6.86 4.46
N PRO A 122 -7.01 7.24 4.63
CA PRO A 122 -7.38 8.64 4.88
C PRO A 122 -6.76 9.20 6.16
N GLY A 123 -6.46 8.35 7.15
CA GLY A 123 -5.89 8.76 8.43
C GLY A 123 -4.46 9.32 8.36
N ILE A 124 -3.67 8.94 7.35
CA ILE A 124 -2.27 9.38 7.22
C ILE A 124 -2.15 10.64 6.35
N ALA A 125 -2.96 10.75 5.28
CA ALA A 125 -2.92 11.88 4.36
C ALA A 125 -4.32 12.17 3.77
N LYS A 126 -5.26 12.62 4.60
CA LYS A 126 -6.69 12.78 4.26
C LYS A 126 -6.96 13.50 2.94
N ARG A 127 -6.27 14.62 2.68
CA ARG A 127 -6.43 15.39 1.42
C ARG A 127 -5.97 14.61 0.20
N GLN A 128 -4.87 13.88 0.32
CA GLN A 128 -4.27 13.12 -0.77
C GLN A 128 -5.03 11.82 -1.03
N ALA A 129 -5.49 11.13 0.02
CA ALA A 129 -6.37 9.97 -0.08
C ALA A 129 -7.71 10.32 -0.75
N LEU A 130 -8.28 11.49 -0.45
CA LEU A 130 -9.50 11.97 -1.11
C LEU A 130 -9.28 12.28 -2.59
N ALA A 131 -8.16 12.92 -2.95
CA ALA A 131 -7.83 13.18 -4.35
C ALA A 131 -7.63 11.87 -5.14
N GLN A 132 -6.94 10.89 -4.54
CA GLN A 132 -6.72 9.57 -5.13
C GLN A 132 -8.00 8.76 -5.28
N ALA A 133 -8.87 8.76 -4.26
CA ALA A 133 -10.16 8.08 -4.34
C ALA A 133 -11.05 8.68 -5.43
N ARG A 134 -11.00 10.00 -5.66
CA ARG A 134 -11.72 10.67 -6.76
C ARG A 134 -11.13 10.30 -8.12
N ALA A 135 -9.81 10.33 -8.27
CA ALA A 135 -9.14 9.93 -9.51
C ALA A 135 -9.42 8.46 -9.87
N LEU A 136 -9.41 7.57 -8.88
CA LEU A 136 -9.72 6.16 -9.09
C LEU A 136 -11.20 5.94 -9.46
N ARG A 137 -12.13 6.67 -8.84
CA ARG A 137 -13.55 6.64 -9.27
C ARG A 137 -13.71 7.08 -10.72
N ALA A 138 -13.08 8.18 -11.11
CA ALA A 138 -13.15 8.68 -12.49
C ALA A 138 -12.65 7.65 -13.51
N LEU A 139 -11.58 6.91 -13.20
CA LEU A 139 -11.06 5.84 -14.07
C LEU A 139 -11.97 4.62 -14.13
N VAL A 140 -12.60 4.24 -13.00
CA VAL A 140 -13.55 3.12 -12.96
C VAL A 140 -14.82 3.46 -13.75
N ASP A 141 -15.35 4.69 -13.60
CA ASP A 141 -16.52 5.15 -14.33
C ASP A 141 -16.28 5.20 -15.86
N GLN A 142 -15.01 5.33 -16.29
CA GLN A 142 -14.59 5.30 -17.69
C GLN A 142 -14.22 3.90 -18.21
N GLY A 143 -14.17 2.88 -17.35
CA GLY A 143 -13.81 1.51 -17.74
C GLY A 143 -12.30 1.28 -17.93
N GLY A 144 -11.45 2.20 -17.49
CA GLY A 144 -10.00 2.18 -17.68
C GLY A 144 -9.45 3.48 -18.29
N PRO A 145 -8.12 3.64 -18.40
CA PRO A 145 -7.52 4.76 -19.11
C PRO A 145 -7.84 4.71 -20.61
N GLU A 146 -8.12 5.85 -21.24
CA GLU A 146 -8.22 5.90 -22.70
C GLU A 146 -6.90 5.44 -23.35
N GLU A 147 -6.99 4.58 -24.37
CA GLU A 147 -5.86 3.87 -25.01
C GLU A 147 -4.69 4.80 -25.43
N GLY A 148 -4.97 6.08 -25.70
CA GLY A 148 -3.96 7.09 -26.06
C GLY A 148 -3.03 7.52 -24.93
N SER A 149 -3.45 7.45 -23.67
CA SER A 149 -2.62 7.83 -22.51
C SER A 149 -1.65 6.70 -22.09
N ALA A 150 -2.05 5.45 -22.32
CA ALA A 150 -1.24 4.27 -22.00
C ALA A 150 -0.02 4.11 -22.94
N ALA A 151 -0.15 4.50 -24.21
CA ALA A 151 0.93 4.47 -25.18
C ALA A 151 2.04 5.50 -24.88
N ASP A 152 1.65 6.71 -24.44
CA ASP A 152 2.58 7.80 -24.12
C ASP A 152 3.33 7.56 -22.79
N ALA A 153 2.68 6.86 -21.86
CA ALA A 153 3.28 6.39 -20.61
C ALA A 153 4.32 5.27 -20.79
N ALA A 154 4.03 4.27 -21.65
CA ALA A 154 4.95 3.17 -21.93
C ALA A 154 6.24 3.64 -22.62
N SER A 155 6.12 4.64 -23.50
CA SER A 155 7.26 5.30 -24.18
C SER A 155 8.19 6.06 -23.22
N ARG A 156 7.67 6.53 -22.08
CA ARG A 156 8.41 7.35 -21.11
C ARG A 156 9.06 6.55 -19.97
N ALA A 157 8.68 5.29 -19.77
CA ALA A 157 9.27 4.39 -18.78
C ALA A 157 10.46 3.58 -19.31
N ASP A 158 10.61 3.52 -20.64
CA ASP A 158 11.69 2.79 -21.35
C ASP A 158 12.85 3.72 -21.77
N ARG A 159 12.81 5.00 -21.34
CA ARG A 159 13.84 6.03 -21.58
C ARG A 159 14.43 6.48 -20.25
#